data_AF-A0A948BQF1-F1
#
_entry.id   AF-A0A948BQF1-F1
#
_cell.length_a   1.000
_cell.length_b   1.000
_cell.length_c   1.000
_cell.angle_alpha   90.00
_cell.angle_beta   90.00
_cell.angle_gamma   90.00
#
_symmetry.space_group_name_H-M   'P 1'
#
loop_
_entity.id
_entity.type
_entity.pdbx_description
1 polymer ?
#
loop_
_entity_poly.entity_id
_entity_poly.type
_entity_poly.pdbx_seq_one_letter_code
_entity_poly.pdbx_strand_id
1 'polypeptide(L)'
;LARIRGLTALLLMIIFAGGLVILNRDYNKNEYSRYLKMVKYSGFWPDAVKAWQWLNNNTEGNSIAYVGRPVPFPLYGTKFKNNVYYVSVNKTEPAKLHYFKDSFYKWGADFESKHRSFEEKGNYRSEADYSAWLANLKKRNIDYLFIYSLHQIKGIEFPFEDSWAAEHPEKFVPAFMNQAVHIYRVIK
;
A
#
# COMPACT_ATOMS: atom_id res chain seq x y z
N LEU A 1 26.36 -24.02 43.87
CA LEU A 1 26.34 -22.64 43.30
C LEU A 1 26.15 -22.62 41.78
N ALA A 2 27.02 -23.28 40.99
CA ALA A 2 26.90 -23.28 39.52
C ALA A 2 25.55 -23.82 38.98
N ARG A 3 25.04 -24.92 39.55
CA ARG A 3 23.76 -25.54 39.15
C ARG A 3 22.53 -24.63 39.40
N ILE A 4 22.55 -23.89 40.52
CA ILE A 4 21.48 -22.92 40.85
C ILE A 4 21.52 -21.74 39.86
N ARG A 5 22.71 -21.21 39.53
CA ARG A 5 22.88 -20.14 38.53
C ARG A 5 22.39 -20.56 37.14
N GLY A 6 22.66 -21.81 36.73
CA GLY A 6 22.17 -22.35 35.46
C GLY A 6 20.64 -22.45 35.37
N LEU A 7 19.98 -22.91 36.45
CA LEU A 7 18.52 -22.96 36.53
C LEU A 7 17.88 -21.57 36.49
N THR A 8 18.45 -20.59 37.22
CA THR A 8 17.98 -19.21 37.20
C THR A 8 18.11 -18.60 35.81
N ALA A 9 19.24 -18.78 35.13
CA ALA A 9 19.46 -18.27 33.78
C ALA A 9 18.46 -18.90 32.77
N LEU A 10 18.22 -20.21 32.86
CA LEU A 10 17.24 -20.91 32.03
C LEU A 10 15.82 -20.37 32.26
N LEU A 11 15.43 -20.17 33.51
CA LEU A 11 14.13 -19.61 33.86
C LEU A 11 13.95 -18.20 33.28
N LEU A 12 14.95 -17.34 33.40
CA LEU A 12 14.91 -15.99 32.82
C LEU A 12 14.79 -16.02 31.30
N MET A 13 15.49 -16.93 30.62
CA MET A 13 15.35 -17.11 29.16
C MET A 13 13.95 -17.56 28.76
N ILE A 14 13.34 -18.49 29.50
CA ILE A 14 11.97 -18.95 29.24
C ILE A 14 10.97 -17.80 29.43
N ILE A 15 11.10 -17.03 30.51
CA ILE A 15 10.24 -15.86 30.75
C ILE A 15 10.39 -14.83 29.63
N PHE A 16 11.62 -14.54 29.22
CA PHE A 16 11.90 -13.60 28.14
C PHE A 16 11.29 -14.07 26.81
N ALA A 17 11.56 -15.31 26.41
CA ALA A 17 11.02 -15.89 25.18
C ALA A 17 9.49 -15.97 25.20
N GLY A 18 8.91 -16.40 26.32
CA GLY A 18 7.45 -16.42 26.51
C GLY A 18 6.84 -15.02 26.42
N GLY A 19 7.49 -14.01 27.01
CA GLY A 19 7.13 -12.61 26.91
C GLY A 19 7.13 -12.12 25.46
N LEU A 20 8.18 -12.42 24.69
CA LEU A 20 8.25 -12.06 23.27
C LEU A 20 7.13 -12.72 22.44
N VAL A 21 6.80 -13.98 22.72
CA VAL A 21 5.70 -14.69 22.04
C VAL A 21 4.36 -14.02 22.33
N ILE A 22 4.11 -13.64 23.59
CA ILE A 22 2.88 -12.94 23.99
C ILE A 22 2.81 -11.57 23.31
N LEU A 23 3.89 -10.79 23.34
CA LEU A 23 3.97 -9.47 22.71
C LEU A 23 3.75 -9.55 21.20
N ASN A 24 4.35 -10.53 20.53
CA ASN A 24 4.16 -10.75 19.09
C ASN A 24 2.71 -11.16 18.77
N ARG A 25 2.11 -12.04 19.57
CA ARG A 25 0.69 -12.42 19.40
C ARG A 25 -0.24 -11.22 19.58
N ASP A 26 -0.01 -10.41 20.61
CA ASP A 26 -0.79 -9.20 20.85
C ASP A 26 -0.61 -8.17 19.73
N TYR A 27 0.62 -7.97 19.24
CA TYR A 27 0.90 -7.10 18.11
C TYR A 27 0.12 -7.54 16.87
N ASN A 28 0.25 -8.80 16.45
CA ASN A 28 -0.43 -9.31 15.26
C ASN A 28 -1.96 -9.24 15.38
N LYS A 29 -2.50 -9.47 16.58
CA LYS A 29 -3.96 -9.39 16.82
C LYS A 29 -4.48 -7.95 16.77
N ASN A 30 -3.67 -6.97 17.17
CA ASN A 30 -4.09 -5.59 17.38
C ASN A 30 -3.44 -4.57 16.44
N GLU A 31 -2.68 -5.02 15.43
CA GLU A 31 -1.91 -4.17 14.51
C GLU A 31 -2.75 -3.01 13.94
N TYR A 32 -3.87 -3.34 13.29
CA TYR A 32 -4.73 -2.34 12.66
C TYR A 32 -5.53 -1.49 13.64
N SER A 33 -5.94 -2.06 14.79
CA SER A 33 -6.66 -1.28 15.82
C SER A 33 -5.75 -0.24 16.48
N ARG A 34 -4.44 -0.49 16.53
CA ARG A 34 -3.44 0.49 17.00
C ARG A 34 -3.30 1.66 16.03
N TYR A 35 -3.35 1.44 14.71
CA TYR A 35 -3.33 2.55 13.74
C TYR A 35 -4.50 3.51 13.93
N LEU A 36 -5.71 2.99 14.19
CA LEU A 36 -6.88 3.83 14.50
C LEU A 36 -6.69 4.67 15.77
N LYS A 37 -6.07 4.10 16.81
CA LYS A 37 -5.76 4.82 18.06
C LYS A 37 -4.68 5.89 17.88
N MET A 38 -3.82 5.74 16.87
CA MET A 38 -2.73 6.66 16.57
C MET A 38 -3.06 7.69 15.47
N VAL A 39 -4.32 7.84 15.05
CA VAL A 39 -4.71 8.80 14.00
C VAL A 39 -4.19 10.21 14.30
N LYS A 40 -4.26 10.65 15.56
CA LYS A 40 -3.75 11.97 16.02
C LYS A 40 -2.25 12.18 15.72
N TYR A 41 -1.45 11.11 15.70
CA TYR A 41 0.01 11.17 15.56
C TYR A 41 0.51 10.69 14.20
N SER A 42 -0.20 9.75 13.57
CA SER A 42 0.22 9.09 12.34
C SER A 42 -0.13 9.86 11.07
N GLY A 43 -1.13 10.75 11.12
CA GLY A 43 -1.65 11.42 9.92
C GLY A 43 -2.29 10.45 8.91
N PHE A 44 -2.61 9.22 9.33
CA PHE A 44 -3.37 8.27 8.54
C PHE A 44 -4.86 8.47 8.79
N TRP A 45 -5.63 8.37 7.71
CA TRP A 45 -7.07 8.54 7.79
C TRP A 45 -7.71 7.24 8.31
N PRO A 46 -8.74 7.31 9.17
CA PRO A 46 -9.44 6.12 9.65
C PRO A 46 -9.91 5.19 8.52
N ASP A 47 -10.32 5.78 7.40
CA ASP A 47 -10.77 5.06 6.22
C ASP A 47 -9.65 4.26 5.52
N ALA A 48 -8.42 4.78 5.50
CA ALA A 48 -7.28 4.02 5.01
C ALA A 48 -6.98 2.82 5.92
N VAL A 49 -7.08 3.00 7.25
CA VAL A 49 -6.85 1.91 8.20
C VAL A 49 -7.89 0.79 8.04
N LYS A 50 -9.17 1.14 7.82
CA LYS A 50 -10.23 0.16 7.52
C LYS A 50 -9.92 -0.62 6.24
N ALA A 51 -9.46 0.08 5.19
CA ALA A 51 -9.10 -0.54 3.92
C ALA A 51 -7.90 -1.50 4.07
N TRP A 52 -6.88 -1.12 4.83
CA TRP A 52 -5.74 -2.00 5.12
C TRP A 52 -6.15 -3.23 5.92
N GLN A 53 -7.02 -3.05 6.92
CA GLN A 53 -7.54 -4.18 7.69
C GLN A 53 -8.36 -5.13 6.81
N TRP A 54 -9.21 -4.58 5.93
CA TRP A 54 -9.94 -5.37 4.95
C TRP A 54 -8.97 -6.15 4.07
N LEU A 55 -7.96 -5.49 3.50
CA LEU A 55 -6.99 -6.13 2.62
C LEU A 55 -6.26 -7.27 3.35
N ASN A 56 -5.81 -7.02 4.58
CA ASN A 56 -5.16 -8.05 5.39
C ASN A 56 -6.07 -9.24 5.68
N ASN A 57 -7.36 -9.03 5.92
CA ASN A 57 -8.27 -10.12 6.23
C ASN A 57 -8.70 -10.93 4.99
N ASN A 58 -8.56 -10.36 3.79
CA ASN A 58 -9.07 -10.95 2.54
C ASN A 58 -7.95 -11.36 1.55
N THR A 59 -6.70 -11.38 2.01
CA THR A 59 -5.54 -11.78 1.20
C THR A 59 -4.72 -12.86 1.89
N GLU A 60 -4.09 -13.73 1.10
CA GLU A 60 -3.28 -14.85 1.58
C GLU A 60 -2.15 -15.15 0.58
N GLY A 61 -1.20 -14.20 0.43
CA GLY A 61 -0.13 -14.36 -0.57
C GLY A 61 -0.34 -13.59 -1.87
N ASN A 62 -1.28 -12.63 -1.89
CA ASN A 62 -1.67 -11.96 -3.12
C ASN A 62 -0.66 -10.92 -3.60
N SER A 63 -0.69 -10.66 -4.91
CA SER A 63 0.03 -9.54 -5.53
C SER A 63 -0.86 -8.30 -5.59
N ILE A 64 -0.41 -7.22 -4.94
CA ILE A 64 -1.17 -5.99 -4.76
C ILE A 64 -0.48 -4.88 -5.54
N ALA A 65 -1.19 -4.28 -6.50
CA ALA A 65 -0.78 -3.02 -7.10
C ALA A 65 -1.29 -1.86 -6.23
N TYR A 66 -0.48 -0.82 -6.03
CA TYR A 66 -0.91 0.38 -5.30
C TYR A 66 -0.71 1.65 -6.11
N VAL A 67 -1.58 2.63 -5.87
CA VAL A 67 -1.49 3.96 -6.48
C VAL A 67 -2.08 5.07 -5.60
N GLY A 68 -1.74 6.32 -5.92
CA GLY A 68 -2.11 7.50 -5.17
C GLY A 68 -1.13 7.80 -4.03
N ARG A 69 -1.63 7.87 -2.79
CA ARG A 69 -0.77 8.13 -1.62
C ARG A 69 0.27 7.00 -1.41
N PRO A 70 1.58 7.32 -1.28
CA PRO A 70 2.64 6.31 -1.20
C PRO A 70 2.77 5.74 0.23
N VAL A 71 1.78 4.96 0.69
CA VAL A 71 1.82 4.25 1.98
C VAL A 71 1.71 2.73 1.75
N PRO A 72 2.77 2.09 1.21
CA PRO A 72 2.69 0.68 0.80
C PRO A 72 2.86 -0.31 1.96
N PHE A 73 3.46 0.08 3.10
CA PHE A 73 3.83 -0.87 4.16
C PHE A 73 2.65 -1.70 4.70
N PRO A 74 1.47 -1.12 5.00
CA PRO A 74 0.33 -1.90 5.47
C PRO A 74 -0.21 -2.90 4.43
N LEU A 75 0.11 -2.72 3.15
CA LEU A 75 -0.39 -3.57 2.05
C LEU A 75 0.31 -4.93 1.99
N TYR A 76 1.52 -5.02 2.55
CA TYR A 76 2.23 -6.30 2.71
C TYR A 76 1.50 -7.26 3.67
N GLY A 77 0.59 -6.73 4.49
CA GLY A 77 -0.17 -7.50 5.47
C GLY A 77 0.70 -8.04 6.61
N THR A 78 0.03 -8.63 7.59
CA THR A 78 0.67 -9.23 8.76
C THR A 78 1.69 -10.29 8.30
N LYS A 79 2.92 -10.19 8.82
CA LYS A 79 4.09 -11.03 8.47
C LYS A 79 4.53 -10.94 7.00
N PHE A 80 4.27 -9.81 6.32
CA PHE A 80 4.67 -9.61 4.92
C PHE A 80 4.15 -10.69 3.98
N LYS A 81 2.92 -11.16 4.21
CA LYS A 81 2.34 -12.24 3.41
C LYS A 81 2.10 -11.87 1.95
N ASN A 82 1.85 -10.60 1.64
CA ASN A 82 1.53 -10.15 0.28
C ASN A 82 2.75 -9.59 -0.44
N ASN A 83 2.71 -9.61 -1.78
CA ASN A 83 3.66 -8.90 -2.63
C ASN A 83 3.07 -7.56 -3.06
N VAL A 84 3.83 -6.46 -2.95
CA VAL A 84 3.31 -5.12 -3.21
C VAL A 84 4.13 -4.44 -4.31
N TYR A 85 3.44 -3.89 -5.31
CA TYR A 85 4.05 -3.28 -6.48
C TYR A 85 3.46 -1.90 -6.77
N TYR A 86 4.32 -0.95 -7.10
CA TYR A 86 3.90 0.16 -7.95
C TYR A 86 3.93 -0.33 -9.40
N VAL A 87 2.87 -0.07 -10.16
CA VAL A 87 2.73 -0.49 -11.56
C VAL A 87 2.65 0.76 -12.43
N SER A 88 3.56 0.85 -13.41
CA SER A 88 3.63 2.01 -14.30
C SER A 88 2.38 2.14 -15.18
N VAL A 89 1.97 3.39 -15.39
CA VAL A 89 0.85 3.77 -16.26
C VAL A 89 1.23 3.88 -17.73
N ASN A 90 2.51 3.73 -18.04
CA ASN A 90 3.04 3.84 -19.40
C ASN A 90 3.93 2.63 -19.74
N LYS A 91 4.58 2.67 -20.91
CA LYS A 91 5.41 1.57 -21.41
C LYS A 91 6.73 1.37 -20.64
N THR A 92 7.12 2.31 -19.77
CA THR A 92 8.33 2.22 -18.96
C THR A 92 8.03 1.50 -17.64
N GLU A 93 8.27 0.18 -17.61
CA GLU A 93 7.97 -0.68 -16.46
C GLU A 93 9.20 -1.55 -16.08
N PRO A 94 9.74 -1.42 -14.85
CA PRO A 94 9.28 -0.57 -13.75
C PRO A 94 9.54 0.92 -13.99
N ALA A 95 8.65 1.78 -13.49
CA ALA A 95 8.84 3.22 -13.45
C ALA A 95 9.91 3.60 -12.40
N LYS A 96 11.18 3.56 -12.80
CA LYS A 96 12.30 4.05 -11.98
C LYS A 96 12.60 5.49 -12.37
N LEU A 97 12.82 6.36 -11.39
CA LEU A 97 13.07 7.79 -11.62
C LEU A 97 14.20 8.05 -12.63
N HIS A 98 15.29 7.27 -12.59
CA HIS A 98 16.42 7.42 -13.52
C HIS A 98 16.14 6.99 -14.97
N TYR A 99 14.97 6.43 -15.28
CA TYR A 99 14.54 6.17 -16.66
C TYR A 99 13.89 7.39 -17.31
N PHE A 100 13.54 8.42 -16.52
CA PHE A 100 12.89 9.65 -16.97
C PHE A 100 13.91 10.79 -16.96
N LYS A 101 14.80 10.80 -17.98
CA LYS A 101 15.98 11.70 -18.02
C LYS A 101 15.63 13.19 -17.99
N ASP A 102 14.51 13.54 -18.62
CA ASP A 102 14.02 14.92 -18.71
C ASP A 102 12.99 15.24 -17.62
N SER A 103 12.87 14.40 -16.59
CA SER A 103 11.89 14.60 -15.53
C SER A 103 12.19 15.86 -14.71
N PHE A 104 11.15 16.64 -14.43
CA PHE A 104 11.20 17.82 -13.58
C PHE A 104 9.99 17.85 -12.66
N TYR A 105 10.23 17.96 -11.36
CA TYR A 105 9.17 17.95 -10.35
C TYR A 105 9.03 19.30 -9.68
N LYS A 106 7.79 19.78 -9.59
CA LYS A 106 7.47 20.98 -8.82
C LYS A 106 7.45 20.62 -7.33
N TRP A 107 8.37 21.22 -6.57
CA TRP A 107 8.41 21.09 -5.12
C TRP A 107 7.73 22.31 -4.47
N GLY A 108 6.87 22.05 -3.49
CA GLY A 108 6.13 23.08 -2.78
C GLY A 108 5.04 22.51 -1.88
N ALA A 109 4.33 23.42 -1.20
CA ALA A 109 3.17 23.12 -0.35
C ALA A 109 1.85 23.04 -1.16
N ASP A 110 1.87 23.42 -2.44
CA ASP A 110 0.77 23.16 -3.37
C ASP A 110 0.86 21.72 -3.89
N PHE A 111 0.20 20.82 -3.18
CA PHE A 111 0.20 19.39 -3.49
C PHE A 111 -0.59 19.05 -4.75
N GLU A 112 -1.61 19.83 -5.10
CA GLU A 112 -2.37 19.62 -6.33
C GLU A 112 -1.47 19.87 -7.54
N SER A 113 -0.77 21.01 -7.57
CA SER A 113 0.18 21.31 -8.64
C SER A 113 1.38 20.35 -8.65
N LYS A 114 1.78 19.81 -7.50
CA LYS A 114 2.78 18.75 -7.43
C LYS A 114 2.30 17.46 -8.11
N HIS A 115 1.09 16.98 -7.80
CA HIS A 115 0.53 15.77 -8.44
C HIS A 115 0.36 15.97 -9.95
N ARG A 116 -0.18 17.11 -10.38
CA ARG A 116 -0.26 17.49 -11.80
C ARG A 116 1.11 17.48 -12.47
N SER A 117 2.17 17.92 -11.78
CA SER A 117 3.51 17.90 -12.36
C SER A 117 3.98 16.47 -12.69
N PHE A 118 3.57 15.43 -11.97
CA PHE A 118 3.96 14.05 -12.27
C PHE A 118 3.46 13.55 -13.64
N GLU A 119 2.40 14.17 -14.15
CA GLU A 119 1.74 13.84 -15.41
C GLU A 119 2.26 14.69 -16.58
N GLU A 120 3.00 15.76 -16.31
CA GLU A 120 3.64 16.61 -17.32
C GLU A 120 4.66 15.81 -18.16
N LYS A 121 4.75 16.12 -19.46
CA LYS A 121 5.62 15.42 -20.42
C LYS A 121 7.04 15.23 -19.87
N GLY A 122 7.53 13.99 -19.93
CA GLY A 122 8.87 13.62 -19.47
C GLY A 122 8.92 13.09 -18.04
N ASN A 123 7.84 13.23 -17.26
CA ASN A 123 7.73 12.67 -15.91
C ASN A 123 7.17 11.24 -15.89
N TYR A 124 7.32 10.57 -14.75
CA TYR A 124 7.06 9.12 -14.65
C TYR A 124 5.59 8.70 -14.85
N ARG A 125 4.63 9.62 -14.67
CA ARG A 125 3.20 9.37 -14.97
C ARG A 125 2.74 10.02 -16.27
N SER A 126 3.65 10.62 -17.05
CA SER A 126 3.31 11.19 -18.36
C SER A 126 2.98 10.10 -19.37
N GLU A 127 2.23 10.49 -20.41
CA GLU A 127 1.78 9.59 -21.49
C GLU A 127 1.08 8.34 -20.93
N ALA A 128 0.24 8.55 -19.91
CA ALA A 128 -0.55 7.51 -19.28
C ALA A 128 -1.44 6.81 -20.32
N ASP A 129 -1.34 5.48 -20.40
CA ASP A 129 -2.02 4.65 -21.38
C ASP A 129 -2.64 3.44 -20.68
N TYR A 130 -3.97 3.35 -20.73
CA TYR A 130 -4.72 2.28 -20.07
C TYR A 130 -4.26 0.89 -20.53
N SER A 131 -4.02 0.70 -21.83
CA SER A 131 -3.63 -0.60 -22.38
C SER A 131 -2.27 -1.05 -21.87
N ALA A 132 -1.30 -0.14 -21.83
CA ALA A 132 0.03 -0.38 -21.26
C ALA A 132 -0.05 -0.66 -19.76
N TRP A 133 -0.81 0.13 -19.01
CA TRP A 133 -1.04 -0.08 -17.58
C TRP A 133 -1.66 -1.46 -17.30
N LEU A 134 -2.73 -1.84 -18.01
CA LEU A 134 -3.36 -3.15 -17.88
C LEU A 134 -2.41 -4.29 -18.25
N ALA A 135 -1.60 -4.12 -19.30
CA ALA A 135 -0.56 -5.09 -19.66
C ALA A 135 0.50 -5.22 -18.54
N ASN A 136 0.89 -4.12 -17.91
CA ASN A 136 1.83 -4.12 -16.79
C ASN A 136 1.23 -4.82 -15.54
N LEU A 137 -0.05 -4.60 -15.22
CA LEU A 137 -0.77 -5.32 -14.16
C LEU A 137 -0.76 -6.83 -14.42
N LYS A 138 -1.06 -7.24 -15.66
CA LYS A 138 -1.04 -8.66 -16.06
C LYS A 138 0.35 -9.26 -15.97
N LYS A 139 1.38 -8.55 -16.45
CA LYS A 139 2.79 -8.99 -16.39
C LYS A 139 3.24 -9.24 -14.94
N ARG A 140 2.70 -8.47 -13.99
CA ARG A 140 2.98 -8.59 -12.55
C ARG A 140 2.06 -9.59 -11.84
N ASN A 141 1.11 -10.23 -12.53
CA ASN A 141 0.11 -11.13 -11.98
C ASN A 141 -0.63 -10.50 -10.77
N ILE A 142 -1.03 -9.23 -10.91
CA ILE A 142 -1.75 -8.52 -9.85
C ILE A 142 -3.12 -9.16 -9.61
N ASP A 143 -3.43 -9.41 -8.34
CA ASP A 143 -4.72 -9.93 -7.90
C ASP A 143 -5.64 -8.81 -7.38
N TYR A 144 -5.06 -7.78 -6.74
CA TYR A 144 -5.80 -6.64 -6.22
C TYR A 144 -5.14 -5.32 -6.61
N LEU A 145 -5.97 -4.34 -6.95
CA LEU A 145 -5.59 -2.95 -7.15
C LEU A 145 -6.08 -2.13 -5.95
N PHE A 146 -5.14 -1.55 -5.20
CA PHE A 146 -5.37 -0.67 -4.07
C PHE A 146 -5.17 0.79 -4.50
N ILE A 147 -6.25 1.54 -4.62
CA ILE A 147 -6.24 2.94 -5.05
C ILE A 147 -6.52 3.81 -3.83
N TYR A 148 -5.56 4.63 -3.45
CA TYR A 148 -5.73 5.66 -2.43
C TYR A 148 -5.94 7.00 -3.16
N SER A 149 -6.83 7.86 -2.65
CA SER A 149 -6.85 9.29 -2.98
C SER A 149 -5.46 9.95 -2.93
N LEU A 150 -5.30 11.03 -3.69
CA LEU A 150 -4.07 11.79 -3.80
C LEU A 150 -3.59 12.32 -2.45
N HIS A 151 -2.27 12.38 -2.29
CA HIS A 151 -1.64 12.77 -1.03
C HIS A 151 -1.70 14.28 -0.79
N GLN A 152 -2.13 14.71 0.40
CA GLN A 152 -1.98 16.08 0.91
C GLN A 152 -2.66 17.20 0.10
N ILE A 153 -3.64 16.85 -0.74
CA ILE A 153 -4.54 17.84 -1.35
C ILE A 153 -5.67 18.22 -0.37
N LYS A 154 -6.36 19.34 -0.62
CA LYS A 154 -7.42 19.84 0.29
C LYS A 154 -8.66 18.96 0.29
N GLY A 155 -8.96 18.30 -0.83
CA GLY A 155 -10.12 17.44 -1.02
C GLY A 155 -9.79 15.95 -1.08
N ILE A 156 -10.76 15.18 -1.57
CA ILE A 156 -10.58 13.79 -1.97
C ILE A 156 -10.63 13.76 -3.49
N GLU A 157 -9.52 13.36 -4.08
CA GLU A 157 -9.38 13.18 -5.53
C GLU A 157 -8.63 11.87 -5.73
N PHE A 158 -9.09 11.05 -6.67
CA PHE A 158 -8.43 9.80 -7.02
C PHE A 158 -7.56 9.98 -8.26
N PRO A 159 -6.46 9.23 -8.37
CA PRO A 159 -5.69 9.21 -9.60
C PRO A 159 -6.50 8.52 -10.72
N PHE A 160 -6.18 8.77 -11.98
CA PHE A 160 -6.96 8.29 -13.15
C PHE A 160 -7.08 6.76 -13.24
N GLU A 161 -6.24 5.98 -12.55
CA GLU A 161 -6.41 4.53 -12.44
C GLU A 161 -7.77 4.14 -11.81
N ASP A 162 -8.37 5.02 -11.00
CA ASP A 162 -9.71 4.78 -10.44
C ASP A 162 -10.81 4.85 -11.49
N SER A 163 -10.79 5.88 -12.36
CA SER A 163 -11.76 5.98 -13.44
C SER A 163 -11.56 4.83 -14.45
N TRP A 164 -10.32 4.49 -14.76
CA TRP A 164 -10.01 3.31 -15.59
C TRP A 164 -10.51 2.00 -14.98
N ALA A 165 -10.42 1.82 -13.67
CA ALA A 165 -10.98 0.63 -13.03
C ALA A 165 -12.52 0.62 -13.09
N ALA A 166 -13.15 1.77 -12.83
CA ALA A 166 -14.61 1.91 -12.85
C ALA A 166 -15.24 1.74 -14.24
N GLU A 167 -14.56 2.21 -15.29
CA GLU A 167 -15.01 2.11 -16.70
C GLU A 167 -14.86 0.69 -17.27
N HIS A 168 -14.09 -0.18 -16.60
CA HIS A 168 -13.77 -1.53 -17.06
C HIS A 168 -14.17 -2.61 -16.03
N PRO A 169 -15.46 -2.75 -15.69
CA PRO A 169 -15.95 -3.70 -14.69
C PRO A 169 -15.70 -5.17 -15.07
N GLU A 170 -15.47 -5.47 -16.35
CA GLU A 170 -15.07 -6.79 -16.84
C GLU A 170 -13.63 -7.16 -16.46
N LYS A 171 -12.81 -6.16 -16.06
CA LYS A 171 -11.42 -6.34 -15.60
C LYS A 171 -11.24 -6.05 -14.12
N PHE A 172 -12.05 -5.16 -13.56
CA PHE A 172 -11.91 -4.69 -12.17
C PHE A 172 -13.24 -4.81 -11.43
N VAL A 173 -13.29 -5.72 -10.47
CA VAL A 173 -14.50 -5.92 -9.64
C VAL A 173 -14.31 -5.21 -8.30
N PRO A 174 -15.18 -4.26 -7.91
CA PRO A 174 -15.14 -3.64 -6.60
C PRO A 174 -15.14 -4.68 -5.47
N ALA A 175 -14.15 -4.61 -4.58
CA ALA A 175 -14.02 -5.51 -3.43
C ALA A 175 -14.21 -4.77 -2.10
N PHE A 176 -13.75 -3.51 -2.04
CA PHE A 176 -13.97 -2.62 -0.90
C PHE A 176 -13.94 -1.17 -1.39
N MET A 177 -14.85 -0.34 -0.88
CA MET A 177 -14.94 1.09 -1.24
C MET A 177 -15.22 1.91 0.01
N ASN A 178 -14.51 3.02 0.17
CA ASN A 178 -14.88 4.10 1.09
C ASN A 178 -14.44 5.45 0.52
N GLN A 179 -14.60 6.52 1.29
CA GLN A 179 -14.33 7.88 0.78
C GLN A 179 -12.89 8.09 0.31
N ALA A 180 -11.91 7.38 0.87
CA ALA A 180 -10.50 7.65 0.63
C ALA A 180 -9.77 6.55 -0.15
N VAL A 181 -10.33 5.33 -0.16
CA VAL A 181 -9.68 4.15 -0.70
C VAL A 181 -10.67 3.27 -1.43
N HIS A 182 -10.30 2.89 -2.65
CA HIS A 182 -10.99 1.92 -3.47
C HIS A 182 -10.10 0.70 -3.68
N ILE A 183 -10.64 -0.50 -3.46
CA ILE A 183 -9.95 -1.77 -3.71
C ILE A 183 -10.75 -2.54 -4.74
N TYR A 184 -10.08 -2.89 -5.83
CA TYR A 184 -10.63 -3.72 -6.90
C TYR A 184 -9.91 -5.06 -6.92
N ARG A 185 -10.66 -6.13 -7.16
CA ARG A 185 -10.10 -7.42 -7.59
C ARG A 185 -9.86 -7.37 -9.09
N VAL A 186 -8.67 -7.77 -9.52
CA VAL A 186 -8.28 -7.81 -10.94
C VAL A 186 -8.63 -9.17 -11.53
N ILE A 187 -9.41 -9.17 -12.62
CA ILE A 187 -9.79 -10.37 -13.36
C ILE A 187 -8.71 -10.72 -14.38
N LYS A 188 -8.32 -11.99 -14.42
CA LYS A 188 -7.24 -12.52 -15.27
C LYS A 188 -7.72 -12.81 -16.69
#